data_AF-A0A8R1DTE3-F1
#
_entry.id   AF-A0A8R1DTE3-F1
#
_cell.length_a   1.000
_cell.length_b   1.000
_cell.length_c   1.000
_cell.angle_alpha   90.00
_cell.angle_beta   90.00
_cell.angle_gamma   90.00
#
_symmetry.space_group_name_H-M   'P 1'
#
loop_
_entity.id
_entity.type
_entity.pdbx_description
1 polymer ?
#
loop_
_entity_poly.entity_id
_entity_poly.type
_entity_poly.pdbx_seq_one_letter_code
_entity_poly.pdbx_strand_id
1 'polypeptide(L)'
;MSDEEYSEYEDEEVEEEEVEEVEEAEAEEEEIAEESEERGENLNEAEKAMLAAKKRHESDEQAKLDDYEKARRAEREKEEEELKKLKEKQEQRKLAREQEEREAAERKRQDEERRKKEEEERRARAEEEKRKKEEEKLKKAQMMGGGFPGGPQGGRNFVIQKKDETAGVGDRFGNIVQAKQEMGMTKEQQEEAKAIFMQSVRKNIADSSNILPNDLKSKIKELHQRICKLEAQKYDLEKRHERQEYDLKELNERSRQVARANNAKNGQLSSDDTGGRHPAKVQISSKYDRQIDRRNFKERRSVYENKTAFPCFPGMGPPPALYEKVIKKMDYEIQEELDAAEEEEEDY
;
A
#
# COMPACT_ATOMS: atom_id res chain seq x y z
N MET A 1 0.79 -1.66 22.29
CA MET A 1 0.89 -0.99 23.60
C MET A 1 2.25 -1.30 24.21
N SER A 2 3.34 -0.94 23.54
CA SER A 2 4.69 -1.10 24.11
C SER A 2 5.74 -0.19 23.44
N ASP A 3 5.33 0.74 22.58
CA ASP A 3 6.22 1.61 21.79
C ASP A 3 5.94 3.10 22.06
N GLU A 4 4.94 3.36 22.90
CA GLU A 4 4.45 4.71 23.25
C GLU A 4 4.79 5.04 24.71
N GLU A 5 5.04 4.03 25.54
CA GLU A 5 5.49 4.16 26.92
C GLU A 5 7.03 4.27 27.02
N TYR A 6 7.77 4.12 25.92
CA TYR A 6 9.25 4.23 25.93
C TYR A 6 9.75 5.62 25.53
N SER A 7 8.97 6.37 24.72
CA SER A 7 9.35 7.73 24.34
C SER A 7 9.08 8.74 25.45
N GLU A 8 8.05 8.52 26.28
CA GLU A 8 7.66 9.45 27.34
C GLU A 8 8.72 9.52 28.46
N TYR A 9 9.44 8.43 28.74
CA TYR A 9 10.56 8.43 29.70
C TYR A 9 11.84 9.05 29.14
N GLU A 10 12.12 8.88 27.83
CA GLU A 10 13.29 9.51 27.19
C GLU A 10 13.09 11.03 27.06
N ASP A 11 11.86 11.50 26.84
CA ASP A 11 11.55 12.93 26.80
C ASP A 11 11.56 13.58 28.20
N GLU A 12 11.09 12.88 29.26
CA GLU A 12 11.15 13.38 30.64
C GLU A 12 12.58 13.47 31.21
N GLU A 13 13.47 12.50 30.95
CA GLU A 13 14.88 12.56 31.39
C GLU A 13 15.64 13.72 30.73
N VAL A 14 15.31 14.05 29.47
CA VAL A 14 15.93 15.16 28.75
C VAL A 14 15.41 16.51 29.24
N GLU A 15 14.12 16.60 29.61
CA GLU A 15 13.56 17.81 30.23
C GLU A 15 14.16 18.06 31.63
N GLU A 16 14.39 17.02 32.44
CA GLU A 16 15.02 17.18 33.77
C GLU A 16 16.50 17.61 33.68
N GLU A 17 17.29 17.03 32.76
CA GLU A 17 18.69 17.47 32.54
C GLU A 17 18.77 18.93 32.01
N GLU A 18 17.86 19.33 31.12
CA GLU A 18 17.84 20.71 30.59
C GLU A 18 17.43 21.74 31.66
N VAL A 19 16.61 21.35 32.65
CA VAL A 19 16.23 22.22 33.78
C VAL A 19 17.36 22.36 34.79
N GLU A 20 18.12 21.28 35.07
CA GLU A 20 19.26 21.32 36.00
C GLU A 20 20.42 22.14 35.44
N GLU A 21 20.69 22.07 34.12
CA GLU A 21 21.71 22.88 33.44
C GLU A 21 21.35 24.38 33.41
N VAL A 22 20.05 24.72 33.37
CA VAL A 22 19.57 26.11 33.43
C VAL A 22 19.65 26.67 34.85
N GLU A 23 19.33 25.91 35.89
CA GLU A 23 19.46 26.35 37.28
C GLU A 23 20.94 26.56 37.68
N GLU A 24 21.86 25.73 37.20
CA GLU A 24 23.30 25.89 37.46
C GLU A 24 23.87 27.13 36.74
N ALA A 25 23.40 27.42 35.52
CA ALA A 25 23.77 28.63 34.78
C ALA A 25 23.21 29.92 35.39
N GLU A 26 21.99 29.89 35.96
CA GLU A 26 21.38 31.04 36.64
C GLU A 26 22.12 31.36 37.96
N ALA A 27 22.60 30.33 38.66
CA ALA A 27 23.39 30.47 39.88
C ALA A 27 24.82 31.03 39.61
N GLU A 28 25.47 30.63 38.51
CA GLU A 28 26.74 31.24 38.09
C GLU A 28 26.56 32.70 37.63
N GLU A 29 25.44 33.06 36.98
CA GLU A 29 25.15 34.45 36.62
C GLU A 29 24.90 35.35 37.84
N GLU A 30 24.26 34.84 38.91
CA GLU A 30 24.08 35.59 40.17
C GLU A 30 25.40 35.85 40.90
N GLU A 31 26.32 34.87 40.98
CA GLU A 31 27.64 35.07 41.61
C GLU A 31 28.50 36.10 40.83
N ILE A 32 28.46 36.07 39.50
CA ILE A 32 29.19 37.02 38.64
C ILE A 32 28.60 38.43 38.73
N ALA A 33 27.28 38.54 38.94
CA ALA A 33 26.59 39.82 39.14
C ALA A 33 26.97 40.47 40.47
N GLU A 34 26.99 39.72 41.58
CA GLU A 34 27.40 40.22 42.91
C GLU A 34 28.87 40.68 42.94
N GLU A 35 29.78 39.94 42.30
CA GLU A 35 31.20 40.33 42.21
C GLU A 35 31.42 41.61 41.36
N SER A 36 30.51 41.88 40.41
CA SER A 36 30.55 43.08 39.57
C SER A 36 30.04 44.34 40.28
N GLU A 37 29.09 44.20 41.21
CA GLU A 37 28.51 45.31 41.97
C GLU A 37 29.48 45.85 43.03
N GLU A 38 30.22 44.98 43.75
CA GLU A 38 31.24 45.40 44.73
C GLU A 38 32.40 46.18 44.08
N ARG A 39 32.70 45.95 42.81
CA ARG A 39 33.76 46.67 42.06
C ARG A 39 33.31 48.04 41.54
N GLY A 40 32.00 48.31 41.46
CA GLY A 40 31.42 49.53 40.93
C GLY A 40 31.38 50.73 41.88
N GLU A 41 31.55 50.49 43.19
CA GLU A 41 31.38 51.53 44.21
C GLU A 41 32.53 52.54 44.27
N ASN A 42 33.72 52.20 43.74
CA ASN A 42 34.93 53.05 43.78
C ASN A 42 35.30 53.69 42.43
N LEU A 43 34.34 53.89 41.51
CA LEU A 43 34.58 54.48 40.19
C LEU A 43 34.19 55.97 40.13
N ASN A 44 35.02 56.78 39.48
CA ASN A 44 34.87 58.24 39.37
C ASN A 44 33.60 58.61 38.54
N GLU A 45 33.00 59.79 38.74
CA GLU A 45 31.71 60.19 38.14
C GLU A 45 31.69 60.08 36.60
N ALA A 46 32.84 60.33 35.96
CA ALA A 46 33.02 60.19 34.51
C ALA A 46 33.01 58.72 34.03
N GLU A 47 33.44 57.78 34.86
CA GLU A 47 33.50 56.35 34.55
C GLU A 47 32.13 55.70 34.71
N LYS A 48 31.34 56.14 35.70
CA LYS A 48 29.92 55.77 35.84
C LYS A 48 29.08 56.25 34.64
N ALA A 49 29.38 57.44 34.10
CA ALA A 49 28.70 57.95 32.91
C ALA A 49 29.03 57.14 31.64
N MET A 50 30.27 56.68 31.47
CA MET A 50 30.67 55.80 30.36
C MET A 50 30.03 54.42 30.46
N LEU A 51 29.99 53.83 31.65
CA LEU A 51 29.31 52.55 31.89
C LEU A 51 27.79 52.63 31.63
N ALA A 52 27.15 53.72 32.03
CA ALA A 52 25.73 53.95 31.73
C ALA A 52 25.46 54.12 30.22
N ALA A 53 26.36 54.79 29.49
CA ALA A 53 26.26 54.89 28.03
C ALA A 53 26.47 53.53 27.34
N LYS A 54 27.43 52.73 27.83
CA LYS A 54 27.68 51.37 27.34
C LYS A 54 26.49 50.44 27.60
N LYS A 55 25.91 50.49 28.81
CA LYS A 55 24.73 49.70 29.18
C LYS A 55 23.49 50.05 28.34
N ARG A 56 23.32 51.32 27.96
CA ARG A 56 22.28 51.74 26.99
C ARG A 56 22.52 51.20 25.59
N HIS A 57 23.77 51.20 25.14
CA HIS A 57 24.11 50.62 23.84
C HIS A 57 23.87 49.11 23.83
N GLU A 58 24.31 48.41 24.88
CA GLU A 58 24.09 46.97 25.05
C GLU A 58 22.59 46.63 25.13
N SER A 59 21.77 47.43 25.84
CA SER A 59 20.32 47.25 25.87
C SER A 59 19.65 47.52 24.52
N ASP A 60 20.12 48.52 23.78
CA ASP A 60 19.60 48.83 22.44
C ASP A 60 19.99 47.74 21.41
N GLU A 61 21.11 47.03 21.62
CA GLU A 61 21.51 45.87 20.82
C GLU A 61 20.72 44.62 21.20
N GLN A 62 20.51 44.35 22.49
CA GLN A 62 19.66 43.26 22.97
C GLN A 62 18.21 43.43 22.47
N ALA A 63 17.64 44.63 22.56
CA ALA A 63 16.29 44.88 22.04
C ALA A 63 16.15 44.59 20.54
N LYS A 64 17.20 44.86 19.74
CA LYS A 64 17.21 44.51 18.31
C LYS A 64 17.29 43.01 18.07
N LEU A 65 18.01 42.27 18.91
CA LEU A 65 18.08 40.81 18.85
C LEU A 65 16.72 40.19 19.22
N ASP A 66 16.09 40.67 20.29
CA ASP A 66 14.76 40.22 20.71
C ASP A 66 13.69 40.48 19.63
N ASP A 67 13.72 41.65 19.01
CA ASP A 67 12.80 41.98 17.92
C ASP A 67 13.04 41.09 16.69
N TYR A 68 14.29 40.73 16.40
CA TYR A 68 14.63 39.77 15.35
C TYR A 68 14.13 38.35 15.66
N GLU A 69 14.29 37.89 16.89
CA GLU A 69 13.78 36.60 17.33
C GLU A 69 12.26 36.54 17.30
N LYS A 70 11.58 37.58 17.79
CA LYS A 70 10.11 37.69 17.72
C LYS A 70 9.62 37.67 16.28
N ALA A 71 10.31 38.37 15.37
CA ALA A 71 9.98 38.33 13.96
C ALA A 71 10.12 36.92 13.38
N ARG A 72 11.19 36.20 13.73
CA ARG A 72 11.43 34.81 13.29
C ARG A 72 10.45 33.80 13.89
N ARG A 73 10.03 33.98 15.15
CA ARG A 73 8.97 33.16 15.76
C ARG A 73 7.63 33.42 15.08
N ALA A 74 7.28 34.68 14.82
CA ALA A 74 6.05 35.04 14.13
C ALA A 74 6.02 34.55 12.66
N GLU A 75 7.17 34.47 11.99
CA GLU A 75 7.27 33.86 10.65
C GLU A 75 7.02 32.36 10.70
N ARG A 76 7.68 31.63 11.62
CA ARG A 76 7.44 30.20 11.83
C ARG A 76 5.99 29.89 12.20
N GLU A 77 5.41 30.66 13.11
CA GLU A 77 4.02 30.47 13.54
C GLU A 77 3.04 30.67 12.36
N LYS A 78 3.29 31.65 11.48
CA LYS A 78 2.48 31.85 10.26
C LYS A 78 2.61 30.67 9.29
N GLU A 79 3.84 30.18 9.07
CA GLU A 79 4.07 29.01 8.21
C GLU A 79 3.41 27.75 8.78
N GLU A 80 3.49 27.54 10.10
CA GLU A 80 2.85 26.43 10.81
C GLU A 80 1.32 26.53 10.75
N GLU A 81 0.75 27.73 10.93
CA GLU A 81 -0.69 27.96 10.77
C GLU A 81 -1.17 27.67 9.34
N GLU A 82 -0.42 28.08 8.32
CA GLU A 82 -0.76 27.80 6.92
C GLU A 82 -0.70 26.30 6.63
N LEU A 83 0.33 25.60 7.15
CA LEU A 83 0.42 24.14 7.06
C LEU A 83 -0.72 23.45 7.79
N LYS A 84 -1.11 23.93 8.98
CA LYS A 84 -2.24 23.40 9.76
C LYS A 84 -3.56 23.59 9.02
N LYS A 85 -3.82 24.78 8.47
CA LYS A 85 -5.00 25.06 7.63
C LYS A 85 -5.03 24.17 6.39
N LEU A 86 -3.87 23.89 5.78
CA LEU A 86 -3.79 22.99 4.63
C LEU A 86 -4.10 21.54 5.01
N LYS A 87 -3.56 21.05 6.14
CA LYS A 87 -3.83 19.72 6.68
C LYS A 87 -5.30 19.56 7.05
N GLU A 88 -5.88 20.52 7.77
CA GLU A 88 -7.30 20.51 8.14
C GLU A 88 -8.20 20.45 6.90
N LYS A 89 -7.87 21.20 5.85
CA LYS A 89 -8.63 21.16 4.58
C LYS A 89 -8.50 19.80 3.86
N GLN A 90 -7.35 19.14 3.97
CA GLN A 90 -7.18 17.78 3.43
C GLN A 90 -7.99 16.76 4.24
N GLU A 91 -7.97 16.86 5.56
CA GLU A 91 -8.76 16.01 6.46
C GLU A 91 -10.26 16.22 6.25
N GLN A 92 -10.74 17.45 6.15
CA GLN A 92 -12.12 17.75 5.81
C GLN A 92 -12.53 17.15 4.46
N ARG A 93 -11.66 17.19 3.45
CA ARG A 93 -11.91 16.52 2.15
C ARG A 93 -11.94 15.00 2.26
N LYS A 94 -11.17 14.42 3.17
CA LYS A 94 -11.15 12.98 3.42
C LYS A 94 -12.43 12.56 4.17
N LEU A 95 -12.79 13.30 5.21
CA LEU A 95 -14.02 13.11 5.98
C LEU A 95 -15.26 13.24 5.09
N ALA A 96 -15.30 14.25 4.21
CA ALA A 96 -16.42 14.42 3.27
C ALA A 96 -16.55 13.24 2.29
N ARG A 97 -15.43 12.72 1.78
CA ARG A 97 -15.43 11.51 0.93
C ARG A 97 -15.88 10.28 1.69
N GLU A 98 -15.44 10.14 2.94
CA GLU A 98 -15.83 9.02 3.81
C GLU A 98 -17.33 9.07 4.16
N GLN A 99 -17.87 10.27 4.41
CA GLN A 99 -19.31 10.47 4.63
C GLN A 99 -20.12 10.13 3.36
N GLU A 100 -19.71 10.63 2.19
CA GLU A 100 -20.38 10.32 0.91
C GLU A 100 -20.32 8.81 0.59
N GLU A 101 -19.19 8.15 0.85
CA GLU A 101 -19.04 6.70 0.68
C GLU A 101 -19.93 5.93 1.67
N ARG A 102 -20.02 6.37 2.92
CA ARG A 102 -20.87 5.76 3.93
C ARG A 102 -22.36 5.89 3.59
N GLU A 103 -22.80 7.07 3.14
CA GLU A 103 -24.17 7.29 2.66
C GLU A 103 -24.47 6.45 1.42
N ALA A 104 -23.55 6.35 0.47
CA ALA A 104 -23.70 5.53 -0.72
C ALA A 104 -23.75 4.02 -0.39
N ALA A 105 -22.95 3.57 0.58
CA ALA A 105 -22.97 2.19 1.08
C ALA A 105 -24.28 1.87 1.80
N GLU A 106 -24.79 2.78 2.63
CA GLU A 106 -26.08 2.61 3.29
C GLU A 106 -27.23 2.56 2.29
N ARG A 107 -27.23 3.44 1.28
CA ARG A 107 -28.22 3.41 0.19
C ARG A 107 -28.17 2.10 -0.59
N LYS A 108 -26.99 1.58 -0.91
CA LYS A 108 -26.84 0.27 -1.56
C LYS A 108 -27.38 -0.86 -0.67
N ARG A 109 -27.08 -0.83 0.62
CA ARG A 109 -27.60 -1.83 1.57
C ARG A 109 -29.12 -1.79 1.66
N GLN A 110 -29.73 -0.60 1.70
CA GLN A 110 -31.19 -0.46 1.69
C GLN A 110 -31.81 -0.96 0.39
N ASP A 111 -31.21 -0.68 -0.78
CA ASP A 111 -31.70 -1.19 -2.07
C ASP A 111 -31.54 -2.72 -2.19
N GLU A 112 -30.45 -3.30 -1.66
CA GLU A 112 -30.26 -4.75 -1.57
C GLU A 112 -31.26 -5.41 -0.62
N GLU A 113 -31.50 -4.83 0.56
CA GLU A 113 -32.51 -5.32 1.49
C GLU A 113 -33.93 -5.23 0.91
N ARG A 114 -34.25 -4.17 0.15
CA ARG A 114 -35.52 -4.06 -0.58
C ARG A 114 -35.66 -5.12 -1.67
N ARG A 115 -34.61 -5.32 -2.48
CA ARG A 115 -34.59 -6.36 -3.51
C ARG A 115 -34.72 -7.76 -2.92
N LYS A 116 -34.05 -8.03 -1.81
CA LYS A 116 -34.14 -9.31 -1.10
C LYS A 116 -35.54 -9.55 -0.53
N LYS A 117 -36.20 -8.53 0.04
CA LYS A 117 -37.60 -8.61 0.50
C LYS A 117 -38.56 -8.86 -0.67
N GLU A 118 -38.37 -8.19 -1.80
CA GLU A 118 -39.19 -8.42 -3.02
C GLU A 118 -38.97 -9.82 -3.60
N GLU A 119 -37.74 -10.35 -3.58
CA GLU A 119 -37.44 -11.71 -4.03
C GLU A 119 -37.99 -12.78 -3.06
N GLU A 120 -37.91 -12.55 -1.75
CA GLU A 120 -38.52 -13.41 -0.72
C GLU A 120 -40.05 -13.38 -0.80
N GLU A 121 -40.67 -12.22 -1.04
CA GLU A 121 -42.12 -12.10 -1.22
C GLU A 121 -42.58 -12.77 -2.53
N ARG A 122 -41.84 -12.60 -3.62
CA ARG A 122 -42.12 -13.29 -4.90
C ARG A 122 -41.97 -14.80 -4.75
N ARG A 123 -40.98 -15.26 -3.99
CA ARG A 123 -40.79 -16.68 -3.68
C ARG A 123 -41.92 -17.22 -2.80
N ALA A 124 -42.33 -16.48 -1.76
CA ALA A 124 -43.43 -16.85 -0.88
C ALA A 124 -44.76 -16.93 -1.64
N ARG A 125 -45.06 -15.96 -2.54
CA ARG A 125 -46.25 -16.01 -3.42
C ARG A 125 -46.23 -17.23 -4.35
N ALA A 126 -45.07 -17.56 -4.90
CA ALA A 126 -44.92 -18.74 -5.77
C ALA A 126 -45.06 -20.06 -5.00
N GLU A 127 -44.59 -20.12 -3.75
CA GLU A 127 -44.78 -21.28 -2.86
C GLU A 127 -46.25 -21.42 -2.41
N GLU A 128 -46.94 -20.31 -2.12
CA GLU A 128 -48.36 -20.34 -1.76
C GLU A 128 -49.27 -20.73 -2.95
N GLU A 129 -48.96 -20.25 -4.17
CA GLU A 129 -49.68 -20.64 -5.39
C GLU A 129 -49.45 -22.13 -5.72
N LYS A 130 -48.21 -22.62 -5.55
CA LYS A 130 -47.90 -24.05 -5.68
C LYS A 130 -48.65 -24.87 -4.63
N ARG A 131 -48.69 -24.42 -3.38
CA ARG A 131 -49.42 -25.10 -2.30
C ARG A 131 -50.92 -25.16 -2.59
N LYS A 132 -51.53 -24.06 -3.06
CA LYS A 132 -52.95 -24.04 -3.49
C LYS A 132 -53.20 -24.99 -4.67
N LYS A 133 -52.29 -25.06 -5.63
CA LYS A 133 -52.39 -25.97 -6.78
C LYS A 133 -52.22 -27.43 -6.37
N GLU A 134 -51.40 -27.73 -5.37
CA GLU A 134 -51.25 -29.06 -4.79
C GLU A 134 -52.47 -29.44 -3.93
N GLU A 135 -53.02 -28.52 -3.15
CA GLU A 135 -54.28 -28.70 -2.41
C GLU A 135 -55.46 -28.93 -3.37
N GLU A 136 -55.54 -28.21 -4.49
CA GLU A 136 -56.57 -28.41 -5.52
C GLU A 136 -56.36 -29.73 -6.27
N LYS A 137 -55.12 -30.11 -6.58
CA LYS A 137 -54.79 -31.42 -7.16
C LYS A 137 -55.07 -32.57 -6.19
N LEU A 138 -54.81 -32.41 -4.89
CA LEU A 138 -55.10 -33.41 -3.88
C LEU A 138 -56.61 -33.53 -3.66
N LYS A 139 -57.35 -32.42 -3.68
CA LYS A 139 -58.82 -32.40 -3.64
C LYS A 139 -59.42 -33.04 -4.89
N LYS A 140 -58.85 -32.79 -6.07
CA LYS A 140 -59.24 -33.42 -7.34
C LYS A 140 -58.87 -34.89 -7.39
N ALA A 141 -57.71 -35.28 -6.87
CA ALA A 141 -57.28 -36.67 -6.75
C ALA A 141 -58.09 -37.44 -5.71
N GLN A 142 -58.51 -36.79 -4.61
CA GLN A 142 -59.43 -37.37 -3.63
C GLN A 142 -60.83 -37.57 -4.23
N MET A 143 -61.24 -36.68 -5.16
CA MET A 143 -62.51 -36.81 -5.88
C MET A 143 -62.45 -37.77 -7.08
N MET A 144 -61.26 -38.11 -7.57
CA MET A 144 -61.04 -39.01 -8.71
C MET A 144 -60.23 -40.29 -8.35
N GLY A 145 -60.09 -40.57 -7.06
CA GLY A 145 -59.23 -41.62 -6.48
C GLY A 145 -59.92 -42.98 -6.36
N GLY A 146 -60.65 -43.38 -7.39
CA GLY A 146 -61.12 -44.76 -7.58
C GLY A 146 -60.63 -45.31 -8.91
N GLY A 147 -59.39 -45.81 -8.98
CA GLY A 147 -58.94 -46.56 -10.16
C GLY A 147 -57.45 -46.50 -10.50
N PHE A 148 -56.73 -47.52 -10.01
CA PHE A 148 -55.61 -48.21 -10.66
C PHE A 148 -54.17 -47.61 -10.63
N PRO A 149 -53.15 -48.39 -10.19
CA PRO A 149 -51.74 -48.00 -10.10
C PRO A 149 -50.92 -48.46 -11.32
N GLY A 150 -49.84 -47.74 -11.68
CA GLY A 150 -48.85 -48.28 -12.63
C GLY A 150 -47.76 -47.32 -13.15
N GLY A 151 -46.60 -47.33 -12.49
CA GLY A 151 -45.25 -47.24 -13.12
C GLY A 151 -44.72 -45.87 -13.61
N PRO A 152 -43.40 -45.77 -13.93
CA PRO A 152 -42.34 -45.62 -12.94
C PRO A 152 -41.44 -44.38 -13.14
N GLN A 153 -40.58 -44.17 -12.14
CA GLN A 153 -39.66 -43.07 -11.89
C GLN A 153 -38.59 -42.85 -12.98
N GLY A 154 -38.44 -41.60 -13.42
CA GLY A 154 -37.26 -41.09 -14.14
C GLY A 154 -36.40 -40.21 -13.23
N GLY A 155 -35.24 -40.72 -12.82
CA GLY A 155 -34.27 -40.02 -11.97
C GLY A 155 -33.57 -38.86 -12.69
N ARG A 156 -33.33 -37.76 -11.97
CA ARG A 156 -32.61 -36.59 -12.45
C ARG A 156 -31.12 -36.73 -12.15
N ASN A 157 -30.29 -36.69 -13.18
CA ASN A 157 -28.83 -36.65 -13.10
C ASN A 157 -28.37 -35.20 -12.83
N PHE A 158 -27.96 -34.88 -11.61
CA PHE A 158 -27.06 -33.76 -11.34
C PHE A 158 -26.02 -34.21 -10.30
N VAL A 159 -24.75 -34.25 -10.72
CA VAL A 159 -23.60 -34.53 -9.88
C VAL A 159 -23.26 -33.26 -9.10
N ILE A 160 -23.55 -33.25 -7.81
CA ILE A 160 -23.08 -32.23 -6.87
C ILE A 160 -21.64 -32.61 -6.52
N GLN A 161 -20.66 -31.87 -7.04
CA GLN A 161 -19.28 -31.99 -6.55
C GLN A 161 -19.22 -31.40 -5.14
N LYS A 162 -18.91 -32.24 -4.15
CA LYS A 162 -18.59 -31.80 -2.79
C LYS A 162 -17.19 -31.18 -2.81
N LYS A 163 -17.09 -30.00 -2.23
CA LYS A 163 -15.88 -29.21 -2.05
C LYS A 163 -15.04 -29.84 -0.94
N ASP A 164 -13.84 -30.32 -1.25
CA ASP A 164 -12.85 -30.74 -0.25
C ASP A 164 -12.20 -29.47 0.37
N GLU A 165 -12.20 -29.39 1.70
CA GLU A 165 -11.71 -28.25 2.49
C GLU A 165 -10.18 -28.20 2.64
N THR A 166 -9.43 -28.89 1.78
CA THR A 166 -7.96 -29.07 1.91
C THR A 166 -7.16 -28.52 0.73
N ALA A 167 -7.64 -27.44 0.08
CA ALA A 167 -6.84 -26.70 -0.90
C ALA A 167 -6.23 -25.44 -0.27
N GLY A 168 -5.00 -25.58 0.25
CA GLY A 168 -4.22 -24.51 0.83
C GLY A 168 -3.88 -23.40 -0.17
N VAL A 169 -3.98 -22.14 0.30
CA VAL A 169 -3.28 -20.88 -0.07
C VAL A 169 -3.17 -20.48 -1.56
N GLY A 170 -3.00 -21.38 -2.52
CA GLY A 170 -2.96 -21.12 -3.96
C GLY A 170 -4.32 -20.84 -4.60
N ASP A 171 -5.41 -21.29 -3.98
CA ASP A 171 -6.77 -21.11 -4.52
C ASP A 171 -7.40 -19.75 -4.17
N ARG A 172 -6.77 -18.96 -3.29
CA ARG A 172 -7.27 -17.61 -2.96
C ARG A 172 -7.15 -16.63 -4.12
N PHE A 173 -6.17 -16.81 -4.99
CA PHE A 173 -6.03 -16.01 -6.22
C PHE A 173 -7.01 -16.47 -7.31
N GLY A 174 -7.31 -17.77 -7.40
CA GLY A 174 -8.37 -18.31 -8.28
C GLY A 174 -9.77 -17.82 -7.88
N ASN A 175 -10.06 -17.87 -6.57
CA ASN A 175 -11.32 -17.39 -6.01
C ASN A 175 -11.52 -15.87 -6.15
N ILE A 176 -10.47 -15.04 -6.11
CA ILE A 176 -10.59 -13.59 -6.34
C ILE A 176 -10.89 -13.27 -7.81
N VAL A 177 -10.27 -13.99 -8.76
CA VAL A 177 -10.55 -13.80 -10.20
C VAL A 177 -11.95 -14.31 -10.54
N GLN A 178 -12.38 -15.45 -9.99
CA GLN A 178 -13.76 -15.93 -10.11
C GLN A 178 -14.76 -14.99 -9.43
N ALA A 179 -14.52 -14.53 -8.21
CA ALA A 179 -15.41 -13.57 -7.54
C ALA A 179 -15.51 -12.24 -8.29
N LYS A 180 -14.41 -11.73 -8.88
CA LYS A 180 -14.44 -10.52 -9.71
C LYS A 180 -15.18 -10.73 -11.04
N GLN A 181 -15.19 -11.96 -11.55
CA GLN A 181 -15.91 -12.37 -12.76
C GLN A 181 -17.39 -12.71 -12.49
N GLU A 182 -17.73 -13.08 -11.25
CA GLU A 182 -19.09 -13.36 -10.76
C GLU A 182 -19.80 -12.11 -10.20
N MET A 183 -19.05 -11.10 -9.73
CA MET A 183 -19.59 -9.84 -9.17
C MET A 183 -19.88 -8.76 -10.23
N GLY A 184 -19.41 -8.95 -11.47
CA GLY A 184 -19.76 -8.12 -12.61
C GLY A 184 -20.54 -8.93 -13.64
N MET A 185 -21.44 -8.29 -14.41
CA MET A 185 -21.99 -8.96 -15.60
C MET A 185 -20.81 -9.44 -16.46
N THR A 186 -20.81 -10.72 -16.85
CA THR A 186 -19.79 -11.25 -17.74
C THR A 186 -19.80 -10.46 -19.05
N LYS A 187 -18.68 -10.46 -19.79
CA LYS A 187 -18.60 -9.75 -21.08
C LYS A 187 -19.76 -10.15 -22.02
N GLU A 188 -20.09 -11.43 -22.04
CA GLU A 188 -21.21 -11.99 -22.81
C GLU A 188 -22.56 -11.47 -22.31
N GLN A 189 -22.78 -11.43 -20.99
CA GLN A 189 -24.01 -10.84 -20.41
C GLN A 189 -24.14 -9.34 -20.68
N GLN A 190 -23.04 -8.60 -20.71
CA GLN A 190 -23.06 -7.16 -21.07
C GLN A 190 -23.40 -6.96 -22.55
N GLU A 191 -22.84 -7.78 -23.44
CA GLU A 191 -23.14 -7.76 -24.87
C GLU A 191 -24.60 -8.15 -25.13
N GLU A 192 -25.13 -9.17 -24.43
CA GLU A 192 -26.53 -9.56 -24.50
C GLU A 192 -27.45 -8.47 -23.96
N ALA A 193 -27.13 -7.87 -22.81
CA ALA A 193 -27.89 -6.75 -22.26
C ALA A 193 -27.90 -5.54 -23.22
N LYS A 194 -26.76 -5.24 -23.86
CA LYS A 194 -26.67 -4.21 -24.91
C LYS A 194 -27.52 -4.58 -26.11
N ALA A 195 -27.50 -5.83 -26.56
CA ALA A 195 -28.31 -6.30 -27.69
C ALA A 195 -29.81 -6.19 -27.39
N ILE A 196 -30.25 -6.62 -26.20
CA ILE A 196 -31.62 -6.51 -25.73
C ILE A 196 -32.05 -5.04 -25.65
N PHE A 197 -31.20 -4.17 -25.11
CA PHE A 197 -31.46 -2.75 -25.05
C PHE A 197 -31.61 -2.14 -26.45
N MET A 198 -30.71 -2.46 -27.38
CA MET A 198 -30.80 -2.00 -28.77
C MET A 198 -32.07 -2.51 -29.47
N GLN A 199 -32.50 -3.74 -29.18
CA GLN A 199 -33.75 -4.28 -29.70
C GLN A 199 -34.97 -3.55 -29.12
N SER A 200 -34.94 -3.20 -27.83
CA SER A 200 -35.97 -2.36 -27.20
C SER A 200 -36.04 -0.97 -27.84
N VAL A 201 -34.90 -0.32 -28.11
CA VAL A 201 -34.85 0.97 -28.80
C VAL A 201 -35.47 0.87 -30.19
N ARG A 202 -35.15 -0.19 -30.96
CA ARG A 202 -35.74 -0.42 -32.28
C ARG A 202 -37.25 -0.61 -32.23
N LYS A 203 -37.76 -1.41 -31.29
CA LYS A 203 -39.21 -1.64 -31.11
C LYS A 203 -39.99 -0.35 -30.80
N ASN A 204 -39.35 0.62 -30.15
CA ASN A 204 -39.96 1.93 -29.86
C ASN A 204 -40.03 2.86 -31.09
N ILE A 205 -39.39 2.52 -32.21
CA ILE A 205 -39.48 3.26 -33.46
C ILE A 205 -40.55 2.57 -34.30
N ALA A 206 -41.68 3.25 -34.50
CA ALA A 206 -42.78 2.71 -35.31
C ALA A 206 -42.33 2.47 -36.76
N ASP A 207 -42.71 1.32 -37.32
CA ASP A 207 -42.48 1.01 -38.73
C ASP A 207 -43.23 1.99 -39.64
N SER A 208 -42.57 2.39 -40.72
CA SER A 208 -43.10 3.36 -41.69
C SER A 208 -44.45 2.95 -42.30
N SER A 209 -44.73 1.66 -42.42
CA SER A 209 -45.98 1.11 -42.97
C SER A 209 -47.20 1.34 -42.07
N ASN A 210 -46.97 1.57 -40.78
CA ASN A 210 -48.04 1.71 -39.77
C ASN A 210 -48.39 3.18 -39.48
N ILE A 211 -47.72 4.13 -40.15
CA ILE A 211 -47.93 5.56 -39.96
C ILE A 211 -48.81 6.09 -41.09
N LEU A 212 -49.86 6.84 -40.74
CA LEU A 212 -50.72 7.46 -41.75
C LEU A 212 -49.93 8.52 -42.55
N PRO A 213 -50.23 8.70 -43.86
CA PRO A 213 -49.50 9.65 -44.71
C PRO A 213 -49.45 11.09 -44.19
N ASN A 214 -50.51 11.52 -43.50
CA ASN A 214 -50.60 12.87 -42.93
C ASN A 214 -49.69 13.05 -41.70
N ASP A 215 -49.40 11.98 -40.96
CA ASP A 215 -48.60 11.99 -39.73
C ASP A 215 -47.10 11.70 -39.99
N LEU A 216 -46.72 11.35 -41.22
CA LEU A 216 -45.32 11.10 -41.57
C LEU A 216 -44.43 12.33 -41.32
N LYS A 217 -44.91 13.52 -41.68
CA LYS A 217 -44.14 14.77 -41.51
C LYS A 217 -43.91 15.10 -40.04
N SER A 218 -44.89 14.88 -39.16
CA SER A 218 -44.72 15.11 -37.72
C SER A 218 -43.76 14.08 -37.13
N LYS A 219 -43.86 12.80 -37.53
CA LYS A 219 -42.97 11.77 -37.03
C LYS A 219 -41.51 11.96 -37.44
N ILE A 220 -41.26 12.41 -38.68
CA ILE A 220 -39.91 12.76 -39.15
C ILE A 220 -39.30 13.86 -38.28
N LYS A 221 -40.07 14.92 -37.96
CA LYS A 221 -39.60 16.01 -37.09
C LYS A 221 -39.28 15.51 -35.68
N GLU A 222 -40.14 14.66 -35.11
CA GLU A 222 -39.92 14.06 -33.78
C GLU A 222 -38.64 13.22 -33.75
N LEU A 223 -38.43 12.34 -34.74
CA LEU A 223 -37.23 11.51 -34.84
C LEU A 223 -35.97 12.37 -35.04
N HIS A 224 -36.05 13.42 -35.85
CA HIS A 224 -34.94 14.34 -36.05
C HIS A 224 -34.54 15.06 -34.75
N GLN A 225 -35.52 15.60 -34.02
CA GLN A 225 -35.27 16.21 -32.71
C GLN A 225 -34.67 15.20 -31.71
N ARG A 226 -35.17 13.96 -31.71
CA ARG A 226 -34.63 12.88 -30.89
C ARG A 226 -33.17 12.58 -31.23
N ILE A 227 -32.81 12.52 -32.52
CA ILE A 227 -31.44 12.31 -32.98
C ILE A 227 -30.53 13.45 -32.50
N CYS A 228 -30.92 14.71 -32.71
CA CYS A 228 -30.14 15.86 -32.25
C CYS A 228 -29.87 15.82 -30.74
N LYS A 229 -30.89 15.45 -29.94
CA LYS A 229 -30.74 15.31 -28.49
C LYS A 229 -29.77 14.17 -28.12
N LEU A 230 -29.86 13.02 -28.80
CA LEU A 230 -28.97 11.88 -28.56
C LEU A 230 -27.52 12.19 -28.95
N GLU A 231 -27.29 12.92 -30.04
CA GLU A 231 -25.94 13.35 -30.44
C GLU A 231 -25.32 14.33 -29.43
N ALA A 232 -26.10 15.27 -28.90
CA ALA A 232 -25.62 16.16 -27.83
C ALA A 232 -25.25 15.37 -26.56
N GLN A 233 -26.11 14.43 -26.14
CA GLN A 233 -25.84 13.56 -25.00
C GLN A 233 -24.61 12.67 -25.22
N LYS A 234 -24.41 12.15 -26.44
CA LYS A 234 -23.24 11.38 -26.81
C LYS A 234 -21.96 12.21 -26.68
N TYR A 235 -21.96 13.45 -27.19
CA TYR A 235 -20.82 14.36 -27.06
C TYR A 235 -20.44 14.61 -25.58
N ASP A 236 -21.44 14.88 -24.72
CA ASP A 236 -21.21 15.08 -23.28
C ASP A 236 -20.63 13.82 -22.60
N LEU A 237 -21.12 12.64 -22.98
CA LEU A 237 -20.62 11.36 -22.46
C LEU A 237 -19.20 11.07 -22.95
N GLU A 238 -18.88 11.34 -24.22
CA GLU A 238 -17.54 11.19 -24.79
C GLU A 238 -16.55 12.12 -24.09
N LYS A 239 -16.94 13.39 -23.84
CA LYS A 239 -16.10 14.34 -23.10
C LYS A 239 -15.90 13.92 -21.64
N ARG A 240 -16.91 13.34 -21.00
CA ARG A 240 -16.76 12.77 -19.65
C ARG A 240 -15.83 11.56 -19.65
N HIS A 241 -15.97 10.67 -20.64
CA HIS A 241 -15.11 9.49 -20.80
C HIS A 241 -13.64 9.89 -20.99
N GLU A 242 -13.37 10.88 -21.86
CA GLU A 242 -12.02 11.41 -22.09
C GLU A 242 -11.36 11.92 -20.79
N ARG A 243 -12.12 12.62 -19.94
CA ARG A 243 -11.64 13.06 -18.61
C ARG A 243 -11.33 11.87 -17.69
N GLN A 244 -12.23 10.89 -17.63
CA GLN A 244 -12.02 9.69 -16.82
C GLN A 244 -10.78 8.90 -17.27
N GLU A 245 -10.53 8.81 -18.58
CA GLU A 245 -9.33 8.18 -19.12
C GLU A 245 -8.06 8.94 -18.74
N TYR A 246 -8.12 10.28 -18.73
CA TYR A 246 -7.01 11.10 -18.24
C TYR A 246 -6.73 10.86 -16.76
N ASP A 247 -7.76 10.93 -15.92
CA ASP A 247 -7.63 10.70 -14.46
C ASP A 247 -7.07 9.30 -14.16
N LEU A 248 -7.51 8.28 -14.92
CA LEU A 248 -7.02 6.90 -14.77
C LEU A 248 -5.55 6.76 -15.23
N LYS A 249 -5.13 7.49 -16.27
CA LYS A 249 -3.72 7.55 -16.68
C LYS A 249 -2.87 8.24 -15.62
N GLU A 250 -3.32 9.36 -15.07
CA GLU A 250 -2.62 10.08 -13.99
C GLU A 250 -2.49 9.22 -12.73
N LEU A 251 -3.57 8.53 -12.33
CA LEU A 251 -3.57 7.65 -11.17
C LEU A 251 -2.60 6.48 -11.35
N ASN A 252 -2.56 5.87 -12.54
CA ASN A 252 -1.61 4.80 -12.86
C ASN A 252 -0.16 5.30 -12.83
N GLU A 253 0.11 6.50 -13.34
CA GLU A 253 1.45 7.08 -13.30
C GLU A 253 1.87 7.42 -11.87
N ARG A 254 0.98 8.01 -11.08
CA ARG A 254 1.22 8.27 -9.65
C ARG A 254 1.48 6.97 -8.88
N SER A 255 0.69 5.93 -9.15
CA SER A 255 0.89 4.59 -8.58
C SER A 255 2.26 4.02 -8.95
N ARG A 256 2.68 4.16 -10.21
CA ARG A 256 4.04 3.75 -10.66
C ARG A 256 5.13 4.55 -9.95
N GLN A 257 4.97 5.85 -9.76
CA GLN A 257 5.93 6.68 -9.05
C GLN A 257 6.05 6.28 -7.58
N VAL A 258 4.92 6.05 -6.90
CA VAL A 258 4.90 5.55 -5.52
C VAL A 258 5.57 4.18 -5.42
N ALA A 259 5.29 3.26 -6.35
CA ALA A 259 5.95 1.95 -6.40
C ALA A 259 7.47 2.07 -6.61
N ARG A 260 7.92 2.95 -7.52
CA ARG A 260 9.35 3.24 -7.73
C ARG A 260 10.01 3.84 -6.48
N ALA A 261 9.36 4.80 -5.82
CA ALA A 261 9.87 5.42 -4.60
C ALA A 261 9.95 4.42 -3.44
N ASN A 262 8.93 3.58 -3.26
CA ASN A 262 8.93 2.52 -2.24
C ASN A 262 10.04 1.49 -2.50
N ASN A 263 10.25 1.09 -3.75
CA ASN A 263 11.34 0.16 -4.09
C ASN A 263 12.72 0.79 -3.84
N ALA A 264 12.91 2.07 -4.20
CA ALA A 264 14.14 2.79 -3.93
C ALA A 264 14.42 2.91 -2.43
N LYS A 265 13.40 3.20 -1.61
CA LYS A 265 13.50 3.22 -0.14
C LYS A 265 13.85 1.83 0.43
N ASN A 266 13.29 0.77 -0.15
CA ASN A 266 13.54 -0.61 0.28
C ASN A 266 14.88 -1.17 -0.27
N GLY A 267 15.74 -0.36 -0.88
CA GLY A 267 17.04 -0.78 -1.41
C GLY A 267 16.96 -1.75 -2.60
N GLN A 268 15.77 -1.95 -3.18
CA GLN A 268 15.60 -2.75 -4.39
C GLN A 268 15.86 -1.87 -5.62
N LEU A 269 16.87 -2.23 -6.42
CA LEU A 269 17.14 -1.60 -7.71
C LEU A 269 15.85 -1.56 -8.55
N SER A 270 15.60 -0.39 -9.15
CA SER A 270 14.39 -0.05 -9.92
C SER A 270 13.86 -1.24 -10.72
N SER A 271 12.59 -1.57 -10.50
CA SER A 271 11.92 -2.69 -11.15
C SER A 271 11.78 -2.52 -12.67
N ASP A 272 12.19 -1.40 -13.27
CA ASP A 272 12.25 -1.28 -14.73
C ASP A 272 13.28 -2.23 -15.38
N ASP A 273 14.24 -2.79 -14.62
CA ASP A 273 15.14 -3.87 -15.09
C ASP A 273 14.60 -5.29 -14.79
N THR A 274 13.48 -5.39 -14.05
CA THR A 274 12.89 -6.66 -13.58
C THR A 274 11.40 -6.82 -13.92
N GLY A 275 10.77 -5.82 -14.53
CA GLY A 275 9.34 -5.78 -14.88
C GLY A 275 8.99 -6.50 -16.18
N GLY A 276 9.94 -7.21 -16.78
CA GLY A 276 9.65 -8.12 -17.88
C GLY A 276 8.76 -9.28 -17.42
N ARG A 277 8.08 -9.94 -18.37
CA ARG A 277 7.37 -11.23 -18.21
C ARG A 277 8.21 -12.33 -17.55
N HIS A 278 9.51 -12.11 -17.40
CA HIS A 278 10.51 -13.05 -16.97
C HIS A 278 11.28 -12.48 -15.77
N PRO A 279 11.71 -13.35 -14.82
CA PRO A 279 12.45 -12.93 -13.64
C PRO A 279 13.73 -12.18 -14.00
N ALA A 280 14.20 -11.36 -13.06
CA ALA A 280 15.42 -10.58 -13.19
C ALA A 280 16.59 -11.42 -13.72
N LYS A 281 17.37 -10.87 -14.65
CA LYS A 281 18.55 -11.55 -15.17
C LYS A 281 19.59 -11.67 -14.06
N VAL A 282 19.86 -12.90 -13.63
CA VAL A 282 20.92 -13.18 -12.66
C VAL A 282 22.26 -13.11 -13.39
N GLN A 283 23.20 -12.31 -12.89
CA GLN A 283 24.55 -12.27 -13.44
C GLN A 283 25.31 -13.54 -13.01
N ILE A 284 25.52 -14.48 -13.94
CA ILE A 284 26.13 -15.79 -13.66
C ILE A 284 27.67 -15.71 -13.59
N SER A 285 28.27 -14.69 -14.20
CA SER A 285 29.72 -14.45 -14.14
C SER A 285 30.03 -13.32 -13.17
N SER A 286 31.00 -13.53 -12.29
CA SER A 286 31.53 -12.49 -11.42
C SER A 286 32.17 -11.39 -12.28
N LYS A 287 32.05 -10.12 -11.87
CA LYS A 287 32.74 -8.99 -12.54
C LYS A 287 34.26 -9.16 -12.58
N TYR A 288 34.81 -10.01 -11.72
CA TYR A 288 36.23 -10.34 -11.65
C TYR A 288 36.66 -11.48 -12.58
N ASP A 289 35.71 -12.24 -13.14
CA ASP A 289 35.97 -13.40 -13.99
C ASP A 289 36.53 -13.00 -15.37
N ARG A 290 36.30 -11.73 -15.77
CA ARG A 290 36.80 -11.14 -17.02
C ARG A 290 38.11 -10.38 -16.85
N GLN A 291 38.67 -10.33 -15.64
CA GLN A 291 39.93 -9.64 -15.40
C GLN A 291 41.09 -10.57 -15.80
N ILE A 292 41.83 -10.18 -16.84
CA ILE A 292 43.04 -10.91 -17.25
C ILE A 292 44.06 -10.81 -16.12
N ASP A 293 44.34 -11.94 -15.48
CA ASP A 293 45.33 -12.03 -14.41
C ASP A 293 46.72 -11.70 -14.95
N ARG A 294 47.23 -10.52 -14.52
CA ARG A 294 48.51 -9.94 -14.95
C ARG A 294 49.72 -10.56 -14.23
N ARG A 295 49.51 -11.47 -13.27
CA ARG A 295 50.59 -12.17 -12.57
C ARG A 295 51.32 -13.14 -13.50
N ASN A 296 52.61 -13.34 -13.25
CA ASN A 296 53.41 -14.29 -14.01
C ASN A 296 53.03 -15.74 -13.64
N PHE A 297 53.35 -16.71 -14.51
CA PHE A 297 52.96 -18.12 -14.31
C PHE A 297 53.35 -18.67 -12.93
N LYS A 298 54.56 -18.35 -12.46
CA LYS A 298 55.07 -18.78 -11.15
C LYS A 298 54.25 -18.23 -9.98
N GLU A 299 53.82 -16.97 -10.07
CA GLU A 299 53.02 -16.28 -9.04
C GLU A 299 51.57 -16.78 -9.03
N ARG A 300 51.00 -17.05 -10.21
CA ARG A 300 49.67 -17.64 -10.32
C ARG A 300 49.65 -19.07 -9.77
N ARG A 301 50.72 -19.83 -10.01
CA ARG A 301 50.89 -21.20 -9.53
C ARG A 301 51.08 -21.28 -8.01
N SER A 302 51.83 -20.36 -7.40
CA SER A 302 52.03 -20.34 -5.95
C SER A 302 50.75 -20.11 -5.13
N VAL A 303 49.72 -19.51 -5.74
CA VAL A 303 48.41 -19.27 -5.12
C VAL A 303 47.59 -20.56 -5.00
N TYR A 304 47.95 -21.61 -5.73
CA TYR A 304 47.25 -22.90 -5.70
C TYR A 304 48.12 -24.06 -5.18
N GLU A 305 49.43 -23.85 -5.00
CA GLU A 305 50.35 -24.88 -4.51
C GLU A 305 50.38 -25.01 -2.97
N ASN A 306 50.00 -23.96 -2.24
CA ASN A 306 49.95 -24.01 -0.78
C ASN A 306 48.49 -24.20 -0.32
N LYS A 307 48.22 -25.18 0.56
CA LYS A 307 46.89 -25.45 1.13
C LYS A 307 46.24 -24.23 1.81
N THR A 308 47.04 -23.24 2.20
CA THR A 308 46.65 -21.99 2.86
C THR A 308 46.72 -20.77 1.95
N ALA A 309 46.93 -20.95 0.64
CA ALA A 309 47.02 -19.82 -0.26
C ALA A 309 45.63 -19.29 -0.60
N PHE A 310 45.36 -18.09 -0.11
CA PHE A 310 44.16 -17.36 -0.47
C PHE A 310 44.49 -16.36 -1.58
N PRO A 311 43.61 -16.22 -2.59
CA PRO A 311 43.82 -15.24 -3.65
C PRO A 311 43.66 -13.82 -3.09
N CYS A 312 44.76 -13.17 -2.72
CA CYS A 312 44.77 -11.75 -2.42
C CYS A 312 44.70 -10.96 -3.73
N PHE A 313 43.48 -10.60 -4.14
CA PHE A 313 43.27 -9.67 -5.23
C PHE A 313 43.73 -8.26 -4.81
N PRO A 314 44.28 -7.44 -5.72
CA PRO A 314 44.64 -6.07 -5.40
C PRO A 314 43.44 -5.28 -4.86
N GLY A 315 43.55 -4.74 -3.63
CA GLY A 315 42.48 -4.00 -2.96
C GLY A 315 41.53 -4.83 -2.08
N MET A 316 41.72 -6.15 -1.98
CA MET A 316 41.05 -6.97 -0.98
C MET A 316 41.94 -7.18 0.24
N GLY A 317 41.40 -6.91 1.44
CA GLY A 317 42.10 -7.16 2.71
C GLY A 317 42.50 -8.62 2.85
N PRO A 318 43.57 -8.93 3.62
CA PRO A 318 44.01 -10.29 3.82
C PRO A 318 42.83 -11.12 4.38
N PRO A 319 42.70 -12.39 3.97
CA PRO A 319 41.67 -13.26 4.48
C PRO A 319 41.81 -13.43 6.00
N PRO A 320 40.69 -13.64 6.71
CA PRO A 320 40.73 -13.84 8.15
C PRO A 320 41.63 -15.04 8.50
N ALA A 321 42.42 -14.90 9.56
CA ALA A 321 43.23 -15.99 10.08
C ALA A 321 42.32 -17.18 10.43
N LEU A 322 42.53 -18.33 9.78
CA LEU A 322 41.85 -19.56 10.15
C LEU A 322 42.51 -20.11 11.42
N TYR A 323 41.89 -19.86 12.56
CA TYR A 323 42.25 -20.55 13.79
C TYR A 323 41.60 -21.93 13.78
N GLU A 324 42.38 -22.95 13.44
CA GLU A 324 41.99 -24.32 13.69
C GLU A 324 42.17 -24.62 15.19
N LYS A 325 41.13 -25.17 15.84
CA LYS A 325 41.25 -25.63 17.22
C LYS A 325 42.18 -26.82 17.24
N VAL A 326 43.47 -26.60 17.50
CA VAL A 326 44.40 -27.67 17.84
C VAL A 326 44.04 -28.12 19.25
N ILE A 327 43.27 -29.21 19.35
CA ILE A 327 43.11 -29.93 20.60
C ILE A 327 44.50 -30.48 20.92
N LYS A 328 45.11 -30.01 22.01
CA LYS A 328 46.36 -30.59 22.48
C LYS A 328 46.06 -32.04 22.86
N LYS A 329 46.57 -32.99 22.05
CA LYS A 329 46.61 -34.40 22.41
C LYS A 329 47.39 -34.54 23.71
N MET A 330 46.89 -35.37 24.61
CA MET A 330 47.60 -35.67 25.86
C MET A 330 48.81 -36.55 25.53
N ASP A 331 49.88 -36.48 26.32
CA ASP A 331 51.15 -37.16 25.99
C ASP A 331 50.99 -38.67 25.74
N TYR A 332 50.00 -39.32 26.36
CA TYR A 332 49.69 -40.73 26.13
C TYR A 332 49.14 -41.02 24.72
N GLU A 333 48.36 -40.10 24.14
CA GLU A 333 47.78 -40.24 22.79
C GLU A 333 48.85 -40.04 21.71
N ILE A 334 49.87 -39.24 22.02
CA ILE A 334 51.03 -39.02 21.14
C ILE A 334 51.93 -40.25 21.18
N GLN A 335 52.12 -40.86 22.35
CA GLN A 335 52.89 -42.09 22.53
C GLN A 335 52.23 -43.25 21.76
N GLU A 336 50.92 -43.39 21.85
CA GLU A 336 50.15 -44.45 21.18
C GLU A 336 50.18 -44.32 19.64
N GLU A 337 50.21 -43.09 19.11
CA GLU A 337 50.42 -42.86 17.67
C GLU A 337 51.86 -43.14 17.20
N LEU A 338 52.86 -42.89 18.06
CA LEU A 338 54.25 -43.21 17.74
C LEU A 338 54.50 -44.72 17.75
N ASP A 339 53.95 -45.43 18.74
CA ASP A 339 54.05 -46.88 18.83
C ASP A 339 53.32 -47.55 17.64
N ALA A 340 52.16 -47.03 17.23
CA ALA A 340 51.43 -47.51 16.06
C ALA A 340 52.14 -47.21 14.73
N ALA A 341 52.89 -46.11 14.65
CA ALA A 341 53.68 -45.76 13.47
C ALA A 341 54.96 -46.61 13.37
N GLU A 342 55.58 -46.99 14.50
CA GLU A 342 56.68 -47.95 14.52
C GLU A 342 56.22 -49.36 14.10
N GLU A 343 55.02 -49.81 14.50
CA GLU A 343 54.44 -51.06 14.01
C GLU A 343 54.14 -51.05 12.49
N GLU A 344 53.78 -49.89 11.93
CA GLU A 344 53.52 -49.76 10.48
C GLU A 344 54.82 -49.68 9.64
N GLU A 345 55.95 -49.27 10.26
CA GLU A 345 57.27 -49.25 9.62
C GLU A 345 58.01 -50.60 9.69
N GLU A 346 57.65 -51.49 10.63
CA GLU A 346 58.20 -52.86 10.71
C GLU A 346 57.57 -53.85 9.72
N ASP A 347 56.45 -53.50 9.08
CA ASP A 347 55.74 -54.35 8.10
C ASP A 347 56.04 -53.99 6.62
N TYR A 348 57.16 -53.29 6.35
CA TYR A 348 57.65 -52.99 4.98
C TYR A 348 59.11 -53.37 4.68
#